data_AF-A0A3M2RL44-F1
#
_entry.id   AF-A0A3M2RL44-F1
#
_cell.length_a   1.000
_cell.length_b   1.000
_cell.length_c   1.000
_cell.angle_alpha   90.00
_cell.angle_beta   90.00
_cell.angle_gamma   90.00
#
_symmetry.space_group_name_H-M   'P 1'
#
loop_
_entity.id
_entity.type
_entity.pdbx_description
1 polymer ?
#
loop_
_entity_poly.entity_id
_entity_poly.type
_entity_poly.pdbx_seq_one_letter_code
_entity_poly.pdbx_strand_id
1 'polypeptide(L)'
;MRHFKLALVLFVSMCLPGLANAALISAGFQVNLNDSDPGLVVDSADIAANPFSFTLNEGDSTTFKLFKIWTDETAVNGDDQVAKAISVDFNFTSPALVSGSANGNTIGKKWIGGLFQGGYLSWGAPLQLVFGALGDGLLEVSLSDTKFNKGLFGINDGEKYGAKVKATITLVRNASQVPEPGTLGLLAAGLLGFGLRARRRLVS
;
A
#
# COMPACT_ATOMS: atom_id res chain seq x y z
N MET A 1 -64.18 30.62 -11.98
CA MET A 1 -62.97 31.33 -11.48
C MET A 1 -62.11 30.31 -10.74
N ARG A 2 -60.91 30.06 -11.26
CA ARG A 2 -60.10 28.85 -11.02
C ARG A 2 -58.89 29.27 -10.18
N HIS A 3 -58.89 28.95 -8.88
CA HIS A 3 -57.75 29.23 -8.01
C HIS A 3 -56.85 27.99 -7.92
N PHE A 4 -55.75 28.05 -8.68
CA PHE A 4 -54.65 27.08 -8.65
C PHE A 4 -53.87 27.27 -7.35
N LYS A 5 -53.87 26.28 -6.45
CA LYS A 5 -53.00 26.28 -5.28
C LYS A 5 -51.62 25.78 -5.70
N LEU A 6 -50.63 26.67 -5.67
CA LEU A 6 -49.23 26.38 -5.92
C LEU A 6 -48.65 25.67 -4.67
N ALA A 7 -48.32 24.39 -4.79
CA ALA A 7 -47.60 23.67 -3.75
C ALA A 7 -46.09 23.81 -4.00
N LEU A 8 -45.41 24.52 -3.11
CA LEU A 8 -43.96 24.66 -3.08
C LEU A 8 -43.37 23.38 -2.46
N VAL A 9 -42.72 22.54 -3.26
CA VAL A 9 -41.96 21.39 -2.76
C VAL A 9 -40.55 21.87 -2.41
N LEU A 10 -40.24 21.91 -1.12
CA LEU A 10 -38.93 22.24 -0.58
C LEU A 10 -38.02 20.99 -0.67
N PHE A 11 -37.02 21.00 -1.55
CA PHE A 11 -35.98 19.96 -1.57
C PHE A 11 -34.98 20.26 -0.44
N VAL A 12 -35.11 19.58 0.69
CA VAL A 12 -34.10 19.60 1.75
C VAL A 12 -32.94 18.72 1.28
N SER A 13 -31.86 19.36 0.83
CA SER A 13 -30.59 18.69 0.59
C SER A 13 -29.96 18.37 1.94
N MET A 14 -30.10 17.12 2.38
CA MET A 14 -29.36 16.62 3.54
C MET A 14 -27.87 16.48 3.17
N CYS A 15 -27.05 17.45 3.57
CA CYS A 15 -25.62 17.23 3.74
C CYS A 15 -25.45 16.23 4.89
N LEU A 16 -25.35 14.94 4.57
CA LEU A 16 -24.90 13.93 5.50
C LEU A 16 -23.39 14.14 5.71
N PRO A 17 -22.91 14.40 6.93
CA PRO A 17 -21.48 14.36 7.20
C PRO A 17 -20.99 12.94 6.90
N GLY A 18 -20.00 12.82 6.02
CA GLY A 18 -19.36 11.53 5.72
C GLY A 18 -18.81 10.95 7.02
N LEU A 19 -19.36 9.81 7.44
CA LEU A 19 -18.78 9.05 8.53
C LEU A 19 -17.37 8.64 8.10
N ALA A 20 -16.35 9.08 8.85
CA ALA A 20 -14.99 8.56 8.69
C ALA A 20 -15.08 7.04 8.88
N ASN A 21 -14.98 6.29 7.79
CA ASN A 21 -15.01 4.85 7.79
C ASN A 21 -13.59 4.34 7.61
N ALA A 22 -13.12 3.53 8.54
CA ALA A 22 -11.81 2.90 8.46
C ALA A 22 -11.78 1.99 7.22
N ALA A 23 -10.82 2.21 6.32
CA ALA A 23 -10.61 1.35 5.17
C ALA A 23 -9.84 0.10 5.61
N LEU A 24 -10.27 -1.06 5.11
CA LEU A 24 -9.45 -2.26 5.18
C LEU A 24 -8.25 -2.10 4.25
N ILE A 25 -7.06 -2.28 4.81
CA ILE A 25 -5.82 -2.40 4.06
C ILE A 25 -5.46 -3.88 4.06
N SER A 26 -5.29 -4.45 2.88
CA SER A 26 -4.89 -5.85 2.72
C SER A 26 -3.92 -5.96 1.55
N ALA A 27 -2.73 -6.51 1.79
CA ALA A 27 -1.72 -6.65 0.76
C ALA A 27 -0.77 -7.82 1.02
N GLY A 28 -0.17 -8.32 -0.05
CA GLY A 28 1.04 -9.12 0.00
C GLY A 28 2.26 -8.30 -0.41
N PHE A 29 3.44 -8.82 -0.11
CA PHE A 29 4.70 -8.22 -0.56
C PHE A 29 5.69 -9.28 -1.05
N GLN A 30 6.62 -8.87 -1.91
CA GLN A 30 7.75 -9.69 -2.34
C GLN A 30 9.03 -8.84 -2.30
N VAL A 31 10.07 -9.35 -1.65
CA VAL A 31 11.38 -8.71 -1.61
C VAL A 31 12.22 -9.24 -2.77
N ASN A 32 12.71 -8.34 -3.61
CA ASN A 32 13.65 -8.66 -4.70
C ASN A 32 15.01 -8.08 -4.36
N LEU A 33 16.03 -8.94 -4.30
CA LEU A 33 17.35 -8.60 -3.81
C LEU A 33 18.45 -9.11 -4.74
N ASN A 34 19.67 -8.62 -4.51
CA ASN A 34 20.86 -9.14 -5.17
C ASN A 34 21.45 -10.27 -4.31
N ASP A 35 21.10 -11.51 -4.65
CA ASP A 35 21.51 -12.74 -3.97
C ASP A 35 22.80 -13.35 -4.54
N SER A 36 23.46 -12.65 -5.47
CA SER A 36 24.61 -13.19 -6.18
C SER A 36 25.63 -12.11 -6.55
N ASP A 37 26.89 -12.55 -6.63
CA ASP A 37 27.99 -11.71 -7.08
C ASP A 37 27.80 -11.26 -8.54
N PRO A 38 28.20 -10.03 -8.90
CA PRO A 38 29.01 -9.11 -8.09
C PRO A 38 28.20 -8.17 -7.18
N GLY A 39 28.83 -7.74 -6.08
CA GLY A 39 28.30 -6.80 -5.09
C GLY A 39 27.67 -7.49 -3.88
N LEU A 40 27.42 -6.73 -2.80
CA LEU A 40 27.05 -7.27 -1.49
C LEU A 40 25.89 -8.28 -1.61
N VAL A 41 26.19 -9.56 -1.41
CA VAL A 41 25.19 -10.63 -1.42
C VAL A 41 24.35 -10.52 -0.16
N VAL A 42 23.04 -10.42 -0.34
CA VAL A 42 22.10 -10.23 0.77
C VAL A 42 20.99 -11.25 0.75
N ASP A 43 20.53 -11.60 1.94
CA ASP A 43 19.41 -12.49 2.16
C ASP A 43 18.29 -11.78 2.92
N SER A 44 17.09 -12.33 2.82
CA SER A 44 15.94 -11.80 3.54
C SER A 44 14.98 -12.88 4.03
N ALA A 45 14.23 -12.55 5.07
CA ALA A 45 13.17 -13.39 5.63
C ALA A 45 11.99 -12.53 6.09
N ASP A 46 10.79 -12.97 5.77
CA ASP A 46 9.55 -12.31 6.18
C ASP A 46 9.43 -12.29 7.70
N ILE A 47 9.03 -11.14 8.25
CA ILE A 47 8.68 -10.98 9.67
C ILE A 47 7.17 -10.78 9.80
N ALA A 48 6.59 -9.95 8.93
CA ALA A 48 5.17 -9.74 8.86
C ALA A 48 4.47 -10.97 8.28
N ALA A 49 3.18 -11.12 8.57
CA ALA A 49 2.33 -12.02 7.81
C ALA A 49 2.32 -11.57 6.34
N ASN A 50 2.30 -12.54 5.42
CA ASN A 50 2.27 -12.31 3.99
C ASN A 50 1.24 -13.27 3.37
N PRO A 51 -0.01 -12.82 3.13
CA PRO A 51 -0.48 -11.43 3.18
C PRO A 51 -0.71 -10.89 4.60
N PHE A 52 -0.70 -9.56 4.75
CA PHE A 52 -1.09 -8.84 5.96
C PHE A 52 -2.39 -8.06 5.77
N SER A 53 -3.07 -7.77 6.88
CA SER A 53 -4.24 -6.88 6.88
C SER A 53 -4.42 -6.12 8.19
N PHE A 54 -4.99 -4.92 8.09
CA PHE A 54 -5.37 -4.05 9.21
C PHE A 54 -6.31 -2.95 8.69
N THR A 55 -6.92 -2.17 9.58
CA THR A 55 -7.78 -1.04 9.21
C THR A 55 -7.11 0.29 9.50
N LEU A 56 -7.23 1.26 8.58
CA LEU A 56 -6.76 2.63 8.75
C LEU A 56 -7.90 3.61 8.49
N ASN A 57 -8.01 4.68 9.28
CA ASN A 57 -8.80 5.84 8.85
C ASN A 57 -7.97 6.70 7.90
N GLU A 58 -8.65 7.60 7.19
CA GLU A 58 -7.96 8.62 6.41
C GLU A 58 -7.09 9.51 7.30
N GLY A 59 -5.84 9.72 6.89
CA GLY A 59 -4.79 10.39 7.65
C GLY A 59 -4.03 9.49 8.62
N ASP A 60 -4.51 8.27 8.91
CA ASP A 60 -3.82 7.34 9.81
C ASP A 60 -2.67 6.60 9.12
N SER A 61 -1.73 6.14 9.93
CA SER A 61 -0.65 5.27 9.50
C SER A 61 -0.45 4.10 10.47
N THR A 62 0.10 3.00 9.94
CA THR A 62 0.54 1.86 10.74
C THR A 62 1.97 1.50 10.37
N THR A 63 2.82 1.37 11.39
CA THR A 63 4.21 0.95 11.25
C THR A 63 4.40 -0.44 11.82
N PHE A 64 5.00 -1.34 11.06
CA PHE A 64 5.31 -2.69 11.50
C PHE A 64 6.62 -3.18 10.89
N LYS A 65 7.16 -4.28 11.44
CA LYS A 65 8.36 -4.94 10.90
C LYS A 65 7.94 -5.79 9.72
N LEU A 66 8.43 -5.46 8.52
CA LEU A 66 8.04 -6.14 7.28
C LEU A 66 8.87 -7.41 7.10
N PHE A 67 10.19 -7.26 7.03
CA PHE A 67 11.12 -8.36 6.82
C PHE A 67 12.46 -8.09 7.53
N LYS A 68 13.30 -9.11 7.58
CA LYS A 68 14.68 -9.04 8.06
C LYS A 68 15.63 -9.14 6.87
N ILE A 69 16.71 -8.37 6.89
CA ILE A 69 17.78 -8.42 5.90
C ILE A 69 19.11 -8.73 6.60
N TRP A 70 19.95 -9.56 5.97
CA TRP A 70 21.31 -9.84 6.42
C TRP A 70 22.21 -10.16 5.23
N THR A 71 23.47 -10.46 5.53
CA THR A 71 24.44 -11.02 4.59
C THR A 71 25.23 -12.12 5.29
N ASP A 72 25.61 -13.15 4.54
CA ASP A 72 26.49 -14.23 5.00
C ASP A 72 27.96 -13.97 4.59
N GLU A 73 28.25 -12.81 3.99
CA GLU A 73 29.61 -12.38 3.71
C GLU A 73 30.35 -12.01 5.00
N THR A 74 31.64 -12.35 5.04
CA THR A 74 32.50 -12.13 6.21
C THR A 74 33.33 -10.85 6.13
N ALA A 75 33.36 -10.19 4.97
CA ALA A 75 34.06 -8.94 4.74
C ALA A 75 33.43 -8.19 3.56
N VAL A 76 33.50 -6.85 3.59
CA VAL A 76 33.21 -6.01 2.41
C VAL A 76 34.41 -6.09 1.47
N ASN A 77 34.22 -6.53 0.25
CA ASN A 77 35.19 -6.54 -0.84
C ASN A 77 35.06 -5.28 -1.72
N GLY A 78 35.83 -5.21 -2.80
CA GLY A 78 35.86 -4.02 -3.66
C GLY A 78 34.57 -3.85 -4.47
N ASP A 79 33.98 -4.95 -4.89
CA ASP A 79 32.72 -5.02 -5.61
C ASP A 79 31.51 -4.74 -4.73
N ASP A 80 31.57 -5.07 -3.43
CA ASP A 80 30.51 -4.78 -2.45
C ASP A 80 30.29 -3.28 -2.21
N GLN A 81 31.27 -2.45 -2.56
CA GLN A 81 31.17 -1.00 -2.47
C GLN A 81 30.39 -0.39 -3.64
N VAL A 82 30.00 -1.19 -4.63
CA VAL A 82 29.11 -0.78 -5.70
C VAL A 82 27.67 -1.05 -5.26
N ALA A 83 26.86 0.01 -5.21
CA ALA A 83 25.47 -0.12 -4.80
C ALA A 83 24.68 -1.01 -5.77
N LYS A 84 23.93 -1.96 -5.22
CA LYS A 84 23.03 -2.85 -5.96
C LYS A 84 21.58 -2.51 -5.64
N ALA A 85 20.70 -2.70 -6.62
CA ALA A 85 19.29 -2.41 -6.45
C ALA A 85 18.62 -3.47 -5.56
N ILE A 86 17.65 -3.03 -4.77
CA ILE A 86 16.72 -3.86 -4.01
C ILE A 86 15.34 -3.24 -4.17
N SER A 87 14.32 -4.07 -4.27
CA SER A 87 12.95 -3.58 -4.32
C SER A 87 12.00 -4.41 -3.46
N VAL A 88 10.90 -3.80 -3.05
CA VAL A 88 9.77 -4.50 -2.46
C VAL A 88 8.55 -4.23 -3.30
N ASP A 89 8.03 -5.27 -3.93
CA ASP A 89 6.78 -5.20 -4.69
C ASP A 89 5.61 -5.41 -3.73
N PHE A 90 4.70 -4.46 -3.69
CA PHE A 90 3.46 -4.56 -2.95
C PHE A 90 2.29 -4.83 -3.89
N ASN A 91 1.42 -5.75 -3.50
CA ASN A 91 0.18 -6.05 -4.21
C ASN A 91 -1.01 -5.90 -3.25
N PHE A 92 -1.66 -4.75 -3.30
CA PHE A 92 -2.84 -4.45 -2.50
C PHE A 92 -4.08 -5.08 -3.13
N THR A 93 -4.86 -5.73 -2.28
CA THR A 93 -6.18 -6.30 -2.60
C THR A 93 -7.31 -5.45 -2.02
N SER A 94 -7.02 -4.61 -1.03
CA SER A 94 -7.95 -3.67 -0.40
C SER A 94 -7.17 -2.42 0.03
N PRO A 95 -7.72 -1.19 -0.16
CA PRO A 95 -9.10 -0.86 -0.55
C PRO A 95 -9.41 -1.04 -2.05
N ALA A 96 -8.39 -1.22 -2.89
CA ALA A 96 -8.53 -1.52 -4.31
C ALA A 96 -7.40 -2.46 -4.76
N LEU A 97 -7.56 -3.04 -5.96
CA LEU A 97 -6.50 -3.78 -6.62
C LEU A 97 -5.47 -2.78 -7.18
N VAL A 98 -4.38 -2.56 -6.45
CA VAL A 98 -3.30 -1.64 -6.85
C VAL A 98 -1.95 -2.22 -6.44
N SER A 99 -0.95 -2.08 -7.30
CA SER A 99 0.40 -2.58 -7.04
C SER A 99 1.44 -1.52 -7.35
N GLY A 100 2.62 -1.68 -6.75
CA GLY A 100 3.78 -0.85 -7.04
C GLY A 100 5.01 -1.34 -6.29
N SER A 101 6.16 -0.76 -6.63
CA SER A 101 7.45 -1.19 -6.13
C SER A 101 8.14 -0.06 -5.37
N ALA A 102 8.51 -0.33 -4.11
CA ALA A 102 9.39 0.55 -3.35
C ALA A 102 10.84 0.19 -3.71
N ASN A 103 11.57 1.15 -4.29
CA ASN A 103 12.94 0.93 -4.77
C ASN A 103 13.96 1.46 -3.76
N GLY A 104 15.08 0.75 -3.63
CA GLY A 104 16.19 1.12 -2.79
C GLY A 104 17.49 0.48 -3.28
N ASN A 105 18.55 0.67 -2.49
CA ASN A 105 19.87 0.15 -2.80
C ASN A 105 20.50 -0.49 -1.56
N THR A 106 21.23 -1.59 -1.78
CA THR A 106 22.15 -2.20 -0.83
C THR A 106 23.59 -1.86 -1.19
N ILE A 107 24.44 -1.66 -0.19
CA ILE A 107 25.88 -1.39 -0.38
C ILE A 107 26.68 -1.83 0.85
N GLY A 108 27.81 -2.47 0.64
CA GLY A 108 28.83 -2.72 1.64
C GLY A 108 29.69 -1.48 1.87
N LYS A 109 29.90 -1.09 3.13
CA LYS A 109 30.69 0.12 3.46
C LYS A 109 31.75 -0.19 4.50
N LYS A 110 32.89 0.48 4.37
CA LYS A 110 34.04 0.46 5.28
C LYS A 110 34.23 1.83 5.94
N TRP A 111 34.57 1.87 7.23
CA TRP A 111 34.94 3.12 7.95
C TRP A 111 36.23 2.93 8.73
N ILE A 112 36.87 4.06 9.07
CA ILE A 112 38.11 4.13 9.88
C ILE A 112 39.18 3.19 9.29
N GLY A 113 39.58 3.46 8.04
CA GLY A 113 40.62 2.67 7.36
C GLY A 113 40.26 1.21 7.07
N GLY A 114 38.99 0.81 7.18
CA GLY A 114 38.54 -0.58 6.98
C GLY A 114 38.35 -1.39 8.26
N LEU A 115 38.59 -0.79 9.42
CA LEU A 115 38.39 -1.43 10.72
C LEU A 115 36.93 -1.78 10.97
N PHE A 116 35.99 -0.94 10.54
CA PHE A 116 34.57 -1.22 10.70
C PHE A 116 33.91 -1.43 9.35
N GLN A 117 33.10 -2.48 9.24
CA GLN A 117 32.45 -2.85 7.99
C GLN A 117 30.99 -3.25 8.26
N GLY A 118 30.15 -3.20 7.22
CA GLY A 118 28.77 -3.67 7.29
C GLY A 118 27.93 -3.28 6.09
N GLY A 119 26.75 -3.88 6.00
CA GLY A 119 25.76 -3.62 4.95
C GLY A 119 24.87 -2.43 5.28
N TYR A 120 24.53 -1.67 4.24
CA TYR A 120 23.66 -0.50 4.30
C TYR A 120 22.53 -0.71 3.32
N LEU A 121 21.32 -0.49 3.80
CA LEU A 121 20.11 -0.47 3.01
C LEU A 121 19.51 0.93 3.08
N SER A 122 19.35 1.57 1.93
CA SER A 122 18.69 2.87 1.80
C SER A 122 17.57 2.79 0.80
N TRP A 123 16.39 3.26 1.18
CA TRP A 123 15.22 3.35 0.32
C TRP A 123 15.14 4.73 -0.36
N GLY A 124 14.48 4.76 -1.51
CA GLY A 124 14.17 6.01 -2.20
C GLY A 124 12.99 6.76 -1.59
N ALA A 125 12.32 7.56 -2.41
CA ALA A 125 11.08 8.21 -2.01
C ALA A 125 9.99 7.17 -1.66
N PRO A 126 9.05 7.52 -0.76
CA PRO A 126 7.90 6.67 -0.48
C PRO A 126 7.13 6.28 -1.75
N LEU A 127 6.66 5.04 -1.81
CA LEU A 127 5.80 4.57 -2.89
C LEU A 127 4.41 5.17 -2.71
N GLN A 128 3.94 5.88 -3.73
CA GLN A 128 2.61 6.48 -3.77
C GLN A 128 1.71 5.71 -4.73
N LEU A 129 0.60 5.20 -4.20
CA LEU A 129 -0.38 4.40 -4.94
C LEU A 129 -1.71 5.15 -4.98
N VAL A 130 -2.07 5.62 -6.17
CA VAL A 130 -3.36 6.25 -6.43
C VAL A 130 -4.40 5.17 -6.68
N PHE A 131 -5.57 5.30 -6.07
CA PHE A 131 -6.68 4.34 -6.22
C PHE A 131 -8.05 5.04 -6.23
N GLY A 132 -9.10 4.26 -6.48
CA GLY A 132 -10.47 4.76 -6.60
C GLY A 132 -10.86 5.05 -8.04
N ALA A 133 -12.16 4.97 -8.35
CA ALA A 133 -12.68 5.16 -9.70
C ALA A 133 -12.44 6.58 -10.25
N LEU A 134 -12.30 7.57 -9.36
CA LEU A 134 -11.98 8.96 -9.71
C LEU A 134 -10.49 9.29 -9.57
N GLY A 135 -9.65 8.34 -9.12
CA GLY A 135 -8.21 8.55 -8.92
C GLY A 135 -7.87 9.53 -7.79
N ASP A 136 -8.73 9.64 -6.78
CA ASP A 136 -8.61 10.59 -5.67
C ASP A 136 -8.09 9.97 -4.37
N GLY A 137 -8.19 8.65 -4.24
CA GLY A 137 -7.60 7.87 -3.15
C GLY A 137 -6.08 7.82 -3.28
N LEU A 138 -5.37 7.93 -2.16
CA LEU A 138 -3.92 7.89 -2.11
C LEU A 138 -3.44 7.08 -0.90
N LEU A 139 -2.69 6.02 -1.18
CA LEU A 139 -1.99 5.22 -0.19
C LEU A 139 -0.48 5.45 -0.36
N GLU A 140 0.22 5.66 0.75
CA GLU A 140 1.67 5.84 0.76
C GLU A 140 2.33 4.70 1.54
N VAL A 141 3.40 4.13 0.99
CA VAL A 141 4.23 3.12 1.63
C VAL A 141 5.65 3.65 1.75
N SER A 142 6.13 3.80 2.97
CA SER A 142 7.51 4.18 3.29
C SER A 142 8.24 3.02 3.96
N LEU A 143 9.47 2.76 3.51
CA LEU A 143 10.35 1.75 4.09
C LEU A 143 11.49 2.43 4.85
N SER A 144 11.88 1.83 5.98
CA SER A 144 12.94 2.38 6.81
C SER A 144 14.33 1.92 6.36
N ASP A 145 15.23 2.89 6.24
CA ASP A 145 16.66 2.64 6.05
C ASP A 145 17.23 1.88 7.23
N THR A 146 18.23 1.04 6.96
CA THR A 146 18.88 0.28 8.01
C THR A 146 20.32 -0.06 7.70
N LYS A 147 21.04 -0.44 8.75
CA LYS A 147 22.42 -0.92 8.69
C LYS A 147 22.46 -2.29 9.33
N PHE A 148 23.03 -3.27 8.66
CA PHE A 148 23.02 -4.68 9.07
C PHE A 148 24.43 -5.27 9.11
N ASN A 149 24.59 -6.36 9.85
CA ASN A 149 25.81 -7.19 9.91
C ASN A 149 27.09 -6.38 10.21
N LYS A 150 26.99 -5.34 11.05
CA LYS A 150 28.15 -4.50 11.40
C LYS A 150 29.16 -5.28 12.21
N GLY A 151 30.44 -5.21 11.83
CA GLY A 151 31.55 -5.86 12.53
C GLY A 151 32.80 -4.98 12.66
N LEU A 152 33.75 -5.49 13.46
CA LEU A 152 35.10 -4.96 13.62
C LEU A 152 36.07 -5.95 12.97
N PHE A 153 36.96 -5.49 12.10
CA PHE A 153 37.83 -6.27 11.22
C PHE A 153 37.10 -7.18 10.22
N GLY A 154 35.83 -6.91 9.93
CA GLY A 154 35.01 -7.69 9.01
C GLY A 154 33.52 -7.36 9.14
N ILE A 155 32.71 -8.10 8.41
CA ILE A 155 31.26 -8.15 8.57
C ILE A 155 30.95 -9.25 9.56
N ASN A 156 29.99 -9.00 10.46
CA ASN A 156 29.46 -10.04 11.33
C ASN A 156 28.41 -10.81 10.53
N ASP A 157 28.77 -11.97 9.99
CA ASP A 157 27.96 -12.79 9.09
C ASP A 157 26.75 -13.44 9.78
N GLY A 158 25.74 -13.74 8.97
CA GLY A 158 24.58 -14.50 9.42
C GLY A 158 23.40 -13.67 9.88
N GLU A 159 22.25 -14.33 9.87
CA GLU A 159 20.96 -13.75 10.21
C GLU A 159 20.93 -13.10 11.60
N LYS A 160 21.69 -13.62 12.57
CA LYS A 160 21.74 -13.10 13.96
C LYS A 160 22.16 -11.64 14.05
N TYR A 161 22.97 -11.15 13.10
CA TYR A 161 23.42 -9.76 13.04
C TYR A 161 22.70 -8.93 11.96
N GLY A 162 21.69 -9.53 11.33
CA GLY A 162 20.78 -8.86 10.41
C GLY A 162 19.98 -7.75 11.07
N ALA A 163 19.34 -6.94 10.23
CA ALA A 163 18.49 -5.83 10.68
C ALA A 163 17.05 -6.02 10.20
N LYS A 164 16.11 -5.42 10.94
CA LYS A 164 14.67 -5.48 10.63
C LYS A 164 14.29 -4.23 9.85
N VAL A 165 13.72 -4.42 8.67
CA VAL A 165 13.16 -3.34 7.86
C VAL A 165 11.71 -3.14 8.29
N LYS A 166 11.37 -1.91 8.67
CA LYS A 166 10.00 -1.51 8.98
C LYS A 166 9.34 -0.90 7.76
N ALA A 167 8.05 -1.20 7.58
CA ALA A 167 7.17 -0.54 6.64
C ALA A 167 6.20 0.36 7.42
N THR A 168 5.97 1.56 6.89
CA THR A 168 4.95 2.50 7.33
C THR A 168 3.96 2.67 6.20
N ILE A 169 2.72 2.23 6.42
CA ILE A 169 1.64 2.36 5.45
C ILE A 169 0.71 3.45 5.96
N THR A 170 0.47 4.45 5.12
CA THR A 170 -0.36 5.63 5.42
C THR A 170 -1.50 5.70 4.43
N LEU A 171 -2.73 5.79 4.93
CA LEU A 171 -3.88 6.12 4.10
C LEU A 171 -4.00 7.64 4.02
N VAL A 172 -3.34 8.25 3.04
CA VAL A 172 -3.27 9.72 2.92
C VAL A 172 -4.64 10.30 2.59
N ARG A 173 -5.36 9.68 1.65
CA ARG A 173 -6.72 10.04 1.26
C ARG A 173 -7.53 8.79 0.94
N ASN A 174 -8.77 8.75 1.42
CA ASN A 174 -9.69 7.70 0.99
C ASN A 174 -10.29 8.06 -0.38
N ALA A 175 -10.66 7.05 -1.17
CA ALA A 175 -11.31 7.29 -2.46
C ALA A 175 -12.77 7.68 -2.25
N SER A 176 -13.25 8.67 -3.02
CA SER A 176 -14.66 9.01 -3.00
C SER A 176 -15.49 7.85 -3.54
N GLN A 177 -16.61 7.55 -2.86
CA GLN A 177 -17.57 6.59 -3.38
C GLN A 177 -18.30 7.20 -4.58
N VAL A 178 -18.19 6.56 -5.74
CA VAL A 178 -19.00 6.91 -6.91
C VAL A 178 -20.40 6.35 -6.68
N PRO A 179 -21.45 7.19 -6.60
CA PRO A 179 -22.82 6.69 -6.48
C PRO A 179 -23.12 5.75 -7.64
N GLU A 180 -23.65 4.57 -7.34
CA GLU A 180 -24.07 3.64 -8.39
C GLU A 180 -25.01 4.38 -9.36
N PRO A 181 -24.87 4.14 -10.68
CA PRO A 181 -25.76 4.75 -11.65
C PRO A 181 -27.22 4.49 -11.25
N GLY A 182 -27.99 5.56 -11.02
CA GLY A 182 -29.42 5.47 -10.73
C GLY A 182 -30.24 4.80 -11.85
N THR A 183 -29.60 4.40 -12.95
CA THR A 183 -30.15 3.57 -14.01
C THR A 183 -30.67 2.23 -13.50
N LEU A 184 -30.10 1.64 -12.44
CA LEU A 184 -30.69 0.45 -11.79
C LEU A 184 -32.01 0.79 -11.09
N GLY A 185 -32.06 1.93 -10.41
CA GLY A 185 -33.30 2.46 -9.83
C GLY A 185 -34.36 2.75 -10.90
N LEU A 186 -33.96 3.35 -12.03
CA LEU A 186 -34.83 3.61 -13.18
C LEU A 186 -35.28 2.32 -13.89
N LEU A 187 -34.40 1.33 -14.00
CA LEU A 187 -34.75 0.01 -14.56
C LEU A 187 -35.77 -0.69 -13.66
N ALA A 188 -35.55 -0.69 -12.35
CA ALA A 188 -36.49 -1.25 -11.38
C ALA A 188 -37.85 -0.53 -11.44
N ALA A 189 -37.84 0.81 -11.49
CA ALA A 189 -39.06 1.62 -11.64
C ALA A 189 -39.76 1.35 -12.99
N GLY A 190 -39.00 1.21 -14.08
CA GLY A 190 -39.51 0.88 -15.40
C GLY A 190 -40.18 -0.49 -15.44
N LEU A 191 -39.54 -1.52 -14.88
CA LEU A 191 -40.09 -2.88 -14.77
C LEU A 191 -41.37 -2.93 -13.93
N LEU A 192 -41.41 -2.19 -12.81
CA LEU A 192 -42.63 -2.04 -12.00
C LEU A 192 -43.76 -1.36 -12.81
N GLY A 193 -43.44 -0.32 -13.57
CA GLY A 193 -44.39 0.37 -14.45
C GLY A 193 -44.98 -0.55 -15.53
N PHE A 194 -44.16 -1.40 -16.16
CA PHE A 194 -44.62 -2.39 -17.13
C PHE A 194 -45.49 -3.48 -16.48
N GLY A 195 -45.12 -3.98 -15.30
CA GLY A 195 -45.90 -4.99 -14.57
C GLY A 195 -47.30 -4.49 -14.16
N LEU A 196 -47.40 -3.25 -13.68
CA LEU A 196 -48.69 -2.63 -13.33
C LEU A 196 -49.57 -2.38 -14.57
N ARG A 197 -48.96 -2.05 -15.71
CA ARG A 197 -49.68 -1.88 -16.98
C ARG A 197 -50.18 -3.21 -17.55
N ALA A 198 -49.41 -4.29 -17.42
CA ALA A 198 -49.81 -5.63 -17.84
C ALA A 198 -51.00 -6.15 -17.01
N ARG A 199 -51.00 -5.94 -15.69
CA ARG A 199 -52.13 -6.30 -14.81
C ARG A 199 -53.44 -5.62 -15.19
N ARG A 200 -53.40 -4.35 -15.63
CA ARG A 200 -54.61 -3.63 -16.05
C ARG A 200 -55.24 -4.15 -17.34
N ARG A 201 -54.50 -4.87 -18.19
CA ARG A 201 -55.02 -5.47 -19.43
C ARG A 201 -55.67 -6.84 -19.24
N LEU A 202 -55.42 -7.51 -18.12
CA LEU A 202 -56.02 -8.81 -17.81
C LEU A 202 -57.36 -8.70 -17.06
N VAL A 203 -57.76 -7.48 -16.66
CA VAL A 203 -58.99 -7.21 -15.88
C VAL A 203 -60.03 -6.43 -16.70
N SER A 204 -59.77 -6.18 -17.99
CA SER A 204 -60.74 -5.64 -18.96
C SER A 204 -61.14 -6.72 -19.95
#